data_AF-A0A847DKM9-F1
#
_entry.id   AF-A0A847DKM9-F1
#
_cell.length_a   1.000
_cell.length_b   1.000
_cell.length_c   1.000
_cell.angle_alpha   90.00
_cell.angle_beta   90.00
_cell.angle_gamma   90.00
#
_symmetry.space_group_name_H-M   'P 1'
#
loop_
_entity.id
_entity.type
_entity.pdbx_description
1 polymer ?
#
loop_
_entity_poly.entity_id
_entity_poly.type
_entity_poly.pdbx_seq_one_letter_code
_entity_poly.pdbx_strand_id
1 'polypeptide(L)'
;MVDSSLNEARVYQRMTEGGHSVPSEKIYSRIPRTMENIKTALTLVDEAWILDNSSEQNRFKQIAVMKPGRYDIKADPMPDWVRAILPVEIK
;
A
#
# COMPACT_ATOMS: atom_id res chain seq x y z
N MET A 1 4.21 8.12 7.92
CA MET A 1 2.91 7.53 8.30
C MET A 1 2.00 7.55 7.08
N VAL A 2 1.21 6.50 6.80
CA VAL A 2 0.34 6.45 5.62
C VAL A 2 -0.77 7.50 5.77
N ASP A 3 -0.90 8.42 4.82
CA ASP A 3 -1.95 9.43 4.83
C ASP A 3 -3.31 8.79 4.55
N SER A 4 -4.17 8.79 5.56
CA SER A 4 -5.50 8.19 5.47
C SER A 4 -6.53 9.14 4.85
N SER A 5 -6.24 10.45 4.79
CA SER A 5 -7.16 11.44 4.22
C SER A 5 -7.38 11.22 2.72
N LEU A 6 -6.36 10.78 1.99
CA LEU A 6 -6.49 10.41 0.57
C LEU A 6 -7.46 9.23 0.36
N ASN A 7 -7.45 8.26 1.28
CA ASN A 7 -8.37 7.11 1.20
C ASN A 7 -9.82 7.54 1.44
N GLU A 8 -10.03 8.46 2.38
CA GLU A 8 -11.32 9.06 2.66
C GLU A 8 -11.83 9.90 1.49
N ALA A 9 -10.99 10.77 0.92
CA ALA A 9 -11.34 11.56 -0.26
C ALA A 9 -11.79 10.66 -1.42
N ARG A 10 -11.11 9.52 -1.63
CA ARG A 10 -11.49 8.51 -2.64
C ARG A 10 -12.79 7.78 -2.33
N VAL A 11 -13.14 7.60 -1.06
CA VAL A 11 -14.46 7.06 -0.67
C VAL A 11 -15.53 8.10 -0.95
N TYR A 12 -15.30 9.35 -0.54
CA TYR A 12 -16.23 10.44 -0.77
C TYR A 12 -16.51 10.64 -2.25
N GLN A 13 -15.47 10.70 -3.09
CA GLN A 13 -15.62 10.80 -4.55
C GLN A 13 -16.52 9.68 -5.10
N ARG A 14 -16.25 8.42 -4.76
CA ARG A 14 -17.07 7.29 -5.23
C ARG A 14 -18.51 7.36 -4.73
N MET A 15 -18.73 7.90 -3.53
CA MET A 15 -20.09 8.16 -3.02
C MET A 15 -20.81 9.19 -3.91
N THR A 16 -20.14 10.27 -4.30
CA THR A 16 -20.73 11.28 -5.21
C THR A 16 -21.01 10.73 -6.62
N GLU A 17 -20.29 9.68 -7.03
CA GLU A 17 -20.48 8.97 -8.30
C GLU A 17 -21.51 7.81 -8.20
N GLY A 18 -22.25 7.70 -7.09
CA GLY A 18 -23.32 6.71 -6.91
C GLY A 18 -22.93 5.43 -6.15
N GLY A 19 -21.72 5.37 -5.59
CA GLY A 19 -21.25 4.28 -4.74
C GLY A 19 -21.74 4.32 -3.29
N HIS A 20 -21.37 3.31 -2.50
CA HIS A 20 -21.76 3.22 -1.09
C HIS A 20 -20.85 4.05 -0.16
N SER A 21 -21.47 4.67 0.85
CA SER A 21 -20.77 5.36 1.92
C SER A 21 -20.04 4.38 2.85
N VAL A 22 -18.87 4.79 3.34
CA VAL A 22 -18.10 4.08 4.38
C VAL A 22 -17.72 5.09 5.45
N PRO A 23 -18.04 4.87 6.74
CA PRO A 23 -17.62 5.76 7.82
C PRO A 23 -16.10 5.94 7.89
N SER A 24 -15.63 7.17 8.12
CA SER A 24 -14.20 7.52 8.17
C SER A 24 -13.42 6.66 9.18
N GLU A 25 -14.01 6.39 10.34
CA GLU A 25 -13.41 5.50 11.35
C GLU A 25 -13.12 4.09 10.81
N LYS A 26 -14.00 3.52 9.97
CA LYS A 26 -13.76 2.22 9.31
C LYS A 26 -12.66 2.31 8.26
N ILE A 27 -12.53 3.45 7.60
CA ILE A 27 -11.46 3.69 6.63
C ILE A 27 -10.11 3.75 7.34
N TYR A 28 -10.02 4.42 8.49
CA TYR A 28 -8.77 4.60 9.22
C TYR A 28 -8.36 3.33 9.96
N SER A 29 -9.29 2.71 10.68
CA SER A 29 -9.02 1.50 11.48
C SER A 29 -8.57 0.30 10.64
N ARG A 30 -8.93 0.26 9.36
CA ARG A 30 -8.50 -0.83 8.47
C ARG A 30 -7.02 -0.74 8.08
N ILE A 31 -6.41 0.45 8.03
CA ILE A 31 -5.07 0.62 7.46
C ILE A 31 -4.03 -0.19 8.25
N PRO A 32 -3.93 -0.09 9.59
CA PRO A 32 -2.97 -0.90 10.34
C PRO A 32 -3.17 -2.41 10.12
N ARG A 33 -4.43 -2.88 10.14
CA ARG A 33 -4.76 -4.29 9.89
C ARG A 33 -4.35 -4.74 8.48
N THR A 34 -4.60 -3.91 7.47
CA THR A 34 -4.19 -4.19 6.09
C THR A 34 -2.66 -4.28 5.98
N MET A 35 -1.92 -3.42 6.66
CA MET A 35 -0.45 -3.45 6.65
C MET A 35 0.09 -4.75 7.26
N GLU A 36 -0.48 -5.22 8.37
CA GLU A 36 -0.12 -6.51 8.96
C GLU A 36 -0.48 -7.69 8.03
N ASN A 37 -1.66 -7.67 7.42
CA ASN A 37 -2.04 -8.70 6.45
C ASN A 37 -1.10 -8.74 5.24
N ILE A 38 -0.62 -7.57 4.78
CA ILE A 38 0.36 -7.49 3.68
C ILE A 38 1.67 -8.15 4.08
N LYS A 39 2.18 -7.92 5.30
CA LYS A 39 3.39 -8.60 5.79
C LYS A 39 3.25 -10.12 5.72
N THR A 40 2.13 -10.65 6.20
CA THR A 40 1.85 -12.09 6.13
C THR A 40 1.71 -12.57 4.69
N ALA A 41 1.03 -11.82 3.82
CA ALA A 41 0.90 -12.20 2.42
C ALA A 41 2.26 -12.27 1.71
N LEU A 42 3.17 -11.33 2.00
CA LEU A 42 4.52 -11.31 1.42
C LEU A 42 5.37 -12.54 1.77
N THR A 43 5.07 -13.27 2.85
CA THR A 43 5.78 -14.52 3.18
C THR A 43 5.21 -15.75 2.47
N LEU A 44 4.04 -15.62 1.84
CA LEU A 44 3.28 -16.74 1.26
C LEU A 44 3.30 -16.76 -0.26
N VAL A 45 3.66 -15.65 -0.89
CA VAL A 45 3.59 -15.48 -2.36
C VAL A 45 4.97 -15.59 -2.99
N ASP A 46 5.04 -16.18 -4.18
CA ASP A 46 6.26 -16.24 -4.97
C ASP A 46 6.63 -14.88 -5.56
N GLU A 47 5.62 -14.07 -5.92
CA GLU A 47 5.79 -12.78 -6.57
C GLU A 47 4.86 -11.72 -5.98
N ALA A 48 5.40 -10.53 -5.71
CA ALA A 48 4.63 -9.39 -5.23
C ALA A 48 5.11 -8.08 -5.88
N TRP A 49 4.15 -7.23 -6.23
CA TRP A 49 4.39 -5.90 -6.81
C TRP A 49 3.86 -4.85 -5.86
N ILE A 50 4.75 -3.99 -5.37
CA ILE A 50 4.40 -2.94 -4.41
C ILE A 50 4.33 -1.61 -5.17
N LEU A 51 3.12 -1.04 -5.24
CA LEU A 51 2.82 0.18 -5.98
C LEU A 51 2.39 1.28 -5.02
N ASP A 52 2.92 2.49 -5.22
CA ASP A 52 2.44 3.71 -4.59
C ASP A 52 1.49 4.43 -5.55
N ASN A 53 0.27 4.66 -5.10
CA ASN A 53 -0.75 5.39 -5.84
C ASN A 53 -1.20 6.65 -5.07
N SER A 54 -0.28 7.29 -4.34
CA SER A 54 -0.53 8.54 -3.62
C SER A 54 -0.45 9.79 -4.50
N SER A 55 0.27 9.72 -5.62
CA SER A 55 0.43 10.84 -6.56
C SER A 55 -0.52 10.72 -7.74
N GLU A 56 -1.18 11.84 -8.09
CA GLU A 56 -1.95 11.95 -9.34
C GLU A 56 -1.05 12.04 -10.58
N GLN A 57 0.11 12.70 -10.48
CA GLN A 57 1.04 12.86 -11.59
C GLN A 57 1.86 11.60 -11.86
N ASN A 58 2.05 10.76 -10.84
CA ASN A 58 2.82 9.53 -10.92
C ASN A 58 2.03 8.36 -10.32
N ARG A 59 0.89 8.04 -10.96
CA ARG A 59 0.02 6.93 -10.56
C ARG A 59 0.75 5.60 -10.76
N PHE A 60 0.46 4.65 -9.88
CA PHE A 60 1.03 3.30 -9.93
C PHE A 60 2.57 3.26 -9.92
N LYS A 61 3.20 4.21 -9.20
CA LYS A 61 4.65 4.24 -9.06
C LYS A 61 5.13 2.92 -8.45
N GLN A 62 5.90 2.15 -9.19
CA GLN A 62 6.48 0.91 -8.68
C GLN A 62 7.54 1.23 -7.64
N ILE A 63 7.38 0.68 -6.44
CA ILE A 63 8.31 0.88 -5.33
C ILE A 63 9.24 -0.30 -5.15
N ALA A 64 8.69 -1.51 -5.25
CA ALA A 64 9.47 -2.75 -5.18
C ALA A 64 8.79 -3.88 -5.93
N VAL A 65 9.60 -4.79 -6.45
CA VAL A 65 9.14 -6.07 -7.02
C VAL A 65 9.88 -7.19 -6.31
N MET A 66 9.12 -8.08 -5.67
CA MET A 66 9.62 -9.29 -5.05
C MET A 66 9.37 -10.46 -5.99
N LYS A 67 10.41 -11.25 -6.24
CA LYS A 67 10.36 -12.53 -6.97
C LYS A 67 11.19 -13.55 -6.20
N PRO A 68 11.11 -14.85 -6.51
CA PRO A 68 11.88 -15.86 -5.79
C PRO A 68 13.38 -15.51 -5.80
N GLY A 69 13.96 -15.38 -4.61
CA GLY A 69 15.38 -15.07 -4.42
C GLY A 69 15.83 -13.66 -4.84
N ARG A 70 14.91 -12.71 -5.10
CA ARG A 70 15.28 -11.34 -5.49
C ARG A 70 14.25 -10.28 -5.06
N TYR A 71 14.76 -9.20 -4.47
CA TYR A 71 14.03 -7.94 -4.27
C TYR A 71 14.59 -6.85 -5.17
N ASP A 72 13.78 -6.36 -6.10
CA ASP A 72 14.11 -5.22 -6.95
C ASP A 72 13.46 -3.96 -6.37
N ILE A 73 14.24 -3.18 -5.61
CA ILE A 73 13.80 -1.91 -5.02
C ILE A 73 13.97 -0.79 -6.05
N LYS A 74 12.87 -0.10 -6.37
CA LYS A 74 12.80 0.92 -7.43
C LYS A 74 12.68 2.36 -6.90
N ALA A 75 12.54 2.54 -5.59
CA ALA A 75 12.44 3.86 -4.97
C ALA A 75 13.62 4.11 -4.03
N ASP A 76 14.32 5.22 -4.25
CA ASP A 76 15.38 5.74 -3.38
C ASP A 76 15.09 7.22 -3.07
N PRO A 77 14.92 7.61 -1.79
CA PRO A 77 14.88 6.74 -0.61
C PRO A 77 13.63 5.83 -0.63
N MET A 78 13.77 4.63 -0.06
CA MET A 78 12.61 3.75 0.13
C MET A 78 11.58 4.43 1.06
N PRO A 79 10.27 4.37 0.76
CA PRO A 79 9.25 4.91 1.66
C PRO A 79 9.17 4.15 2.99
N ASP A 80 8.91 4.87 4.10
CA ASP A 80 8.79 4.27 5.44
C ASP A 80 7.75 3.16 5.53
N TRP A 81 6.61 3.34 4.85
CA TRP A 81 5.54 2.36 4.88
C TRP A 81 5.93 1.06 4.18
N VAL A 82 6.83 1.12 3.18
CA VAL A 82 7.37 -0.06 2.51
C VAL A 82 8.39 -0.75 3.39
N ARG A 83 9.29 0.00 4.03
CA ARG A 83 10.21 -0.55 5.05
C ARG A 83 9.45 -1.31 6.14
N ALA A 84 8.28 -0.80 6.54
CA ALA A 84 7.47 -1.41 7.57
C ALA A 84 6.89 -2.77 7.15
N ILE A 85 6.65 -3.03 5.86
CA ILE A 85 6.00 -4.27 5.37
C ILE A 85 6.97 -5.29 4.77
N LEU A 86 8.14 -4.85 4.30
CA LEU A 86 9.13 -5.77 3.75
C LEU A 86 9.74 -6.64 4.86
N PRO A 87 10.03 -7.91 4.60
CA PRO A 87 10.75 -8.76 5.53
C PRO A 87 12.15 -8.20 5.80
N VAL A 88 12.64 -8.40 7.03
CA VAL A 88 13.90 -7.84 7.53
C VAL A 88 15.13 -8.34 6.75
N GLU A 89 15.02 -9.51 6.12
CA GLU A 89 16.06 -10.11 5.29
C GLU A 89 15.78 -9.88 3.80
N ILE A 90 16.08 -8.67 3.34
CA ILE A 90 16.21 -8.40 1.90
C ILE A 90 17.57 -8.99 1.48
N LYS A 91 17.59 -10.24 1.01
CA LYS A 91 18.76 -10.82 0.32
C LYS A 91 18.77 -10.44 -1.15
#